data_AF-A0A844FEQ2-F1
#
_entry.id   AF-A0A844FEQ2-F1
#
_cell.length_a   1.000
_cell.length_b   1.000
_cell.length_c   1.000
_cell.angle_alpha   90.00
_cell.angle_beta   90.00
_cell.angle_gamma   90.00
#
_symmetry.space_group_name_H-M   'P 1'
#
loop_
_entity.id
_entity.type
_entity.pdbx_description
1 polymer ?
#
loop_
_entity_poly.entity_id
_entity_poly.type
_entity_poly.pdbx_seq_one_letter_code
_entity_poly.pdbx_strand_id
1 'polypeptide(L)'
;MSNLEQNLSYVYHKDDNVNPGPIKLETKGNFNRRENIVINVTERFQRISIYENGLIVCEEMLPGKHVFRFNKPYVETEPGTLYFE
;
A
#
# COMPACT_ATOMS: atom_id res chain seq x y z
N MET A 1 12.55 0.48 13.27
CA MET A 1 11.31 0.08 12.57
C MET A 1 10.18 0.13 13.57
N SER A 2 9.08 0.80 13.26
CA SER A 2 7.92 0.83 14.15
C SER A 2 7.23 -0.55 14.16
N ASN A 3 6.53 -0.92 15.24
CA ASN A 3 5.74 -2.17 15.31
C ASN A 3 4.72 -2.28 14.15
N LEU A 4 4.32 -1.15 13.55
CA LEU A 4 3.39 -1.10 12.42
C LEU A 4 4.03 -1.65 11.14
N GLU A 5 5.29 -1.31 10.87
CA GLU A 5 6.00 -1.76 9.67
C GLU A 5 6.30 -3.26 9.69
N GLN A 6 6.45 -3.86 10.89
CA GLN A 6 6.66 -5.30 11.05
C GLN A 6 5.47 -6.15 10.60
N ASN A 7 4.26 -5.58 10.63
CA ASN A 7 3.04 -6.27 10.22
C ASN A 7 2.81 -6.25 8.70
N LEU A 8 3.66 -5.58 7.92
CA LEU A 8 3.52 -5.44 6.46
C LEU A 8 4.24 -6.57 5.71
N SER A 9 3.79 -7.81 5.92
CA SER A 9 4.49 -9.01 5.46
C SER A 9 4.37 -9.30 3.96
N TYR A 10 3.41 -8.68 3.26
CA TYR A 10 3.18 -8.89 1.83
C TYR A 10 3.73 -7.70 1.05
N VAL A 11 4.63 -7.95 0.09
CA VAL A 11 5.34 -6.90 -0.64
C VAL A 11 5.10 -7.06 -2.14
N TYR A 12 4.63 -5.98 -2.77
CA TYR A 12 4.48 -5.86 -4.21
C TYR A 12 5.48 -4.81 -4.71
N HIS A 13 6.34 -5.22 -5.65
CA HIS A 13 7.29 -4.33 -6.31
C HIS A 13 6.71 -3.90 -7.65
N LYS A 14 6.74 -2.59 -7.91
CA LYS A 14 6.31 -2.00 -9.16
C LYS A 14 7.53 -1.39 -9.85
N ASP A 15 7.75 -1.80 -11.10
CA ASP A 15 8.72 -1.15 -11.97
C ASP A 15 8.22 0.26 -12.35
N ASP A 16 9.09 1.26 -12.20
CA ASP A 16 8.75 2.68 -12.37
C ASP A 16 8.28 3.06 -13.79
N ASN A 17 8.43 2.17 -14.78
CA ASN A 17 8.15 2.43 -16.19
C ASN A 17 6.76 1.98 -16.69
N VAL A 18 5.87 1.47 -15.83
CA VAL A 18 4.57 0.94 -16.27
C VAL A 18 3.43 1.51 -15.43
N ASN A 19 2.35 1.95 -16.10
CA ASN A 19 1.06 2.21 -15.48
C ASN A 19 0.64 0.93 -14.74
N PRO A 20 0.66 0.89 -13.41
CA PRO A 20 0.43 -0.34 -12.68
C PRO A 20 -1.00 -0.76 -12.91
N GLY A 21 -1.17 -2.05 -13.19
CA GLY A 21 -2.48 -2.65 -13.10
C GLY A 21 -3.04 -2.46 -11.68
N PRO A 22 -4.37 -2.47 -11.52
CA PRO A 22 -5.00 -2.47 -10.22
C PRO A 22 -4.59 -3.68 -9.36
N ILE A 23 -4.38 -3.48 -8.06
CA ILE A 23 -4.13 -4.55 -7.08
C ILE A 23 -5.43 -4.87 -6.34
N LYS A 24 -5.88 -6.13 -6.36
CA LYS A 24 -7.07 -6.54 -5.61
C LYS A 24 -6.68 -6.99 -4.20
N LEU A 25 -7.27 -6.33 -3.20
CA LEU A 25 -7.14 -6.69 -1.79
C LEU A 25 -8.43 -7.34 -1.30
N GLU A 26 -8.34 -8.59 -0.87
CA GLU A 26 -9.47 -9.32 -0.33
C GLU A 26 -9.49 -9.21 1.20
N THR A 27 -10.36 -8.36 1.72
CA THR A 27 -10.61 -8.25 3.16
C THR A 27 -12.09 -8.06 3.44
N LYS A 28 -12.57 -8.62 4.55
CA LYS A 28 -13.94 -8.41 5.03
C LYS A 28 -14.05 -7.03 5.68
N GLY A 29 -15.22 -6.39 5.61
CA GLY A 29 -15.51 -5.11 6.28
C GLY A 29 -15.28 -3.87 5.39
N ASN A 30 -15.54 -2.69 5.96
CA ASN A 30 -15.52 -1.43 5.22
C ASN A 30 -14.10 -0.91 4.97
N PHE A 31 -13.89 -0.30 3.80
CA PHE A 31 -12.64 0.38 3.42
C PHE A 31 -12.66 1.86 3.80
N ASN A 32 -13.14 2.18 5.01
CA ASN A 32 -13.05 3.54 5.55
C ASN A 32 -11.64 3.76 6.09
N ARG A 33 -10.93 4.78 5.57
CA ARG A 33 -9.59 5.12 6.04
C ARG A 33 -9.69 5.79 7.42
N ARG A 34 -9.12 5.14 8.43
CA ARG A 34 -9.05 5.63 9.81
C ARG A 34 -7.84 6.54 10.01
N GLU A 35 -6.69 6.16 9.48
CA GLU A 35 -5.44 6.89 9.63
C GLU A 35 -4.69 6.98 8.30
N ASN A 36 -3.98 8.09 8.11
CA ASN A 36 -3.12 8.32 6.96
C ASN A 36 -1.82 8.99 7.43
N ILE A 37 -0.74 8.22 7.48
CA ILE A 37 0.58 8.67 7.91
C ILE A 37 1.41 8.93 6.67
N VAL A 38 1.92 10.14 6.51
CA VAL A 38 2.75 10.53 5.37
C VAL A 38 4.14 10.92 5.85
N ILE A 39 5.15 10.29 5.27
CA ILE A 39 6.57 10.59 5.48
C ILE A 39 7.11 11.01 4.12
N ASN A 40 7.56 12.25 4.01
CA ASN A 40 8.13 12.80 2.78
C ASN A 40 9.49 13.40 3.10
N VAL A 41 10.55 12.73 2.65
CA VAL A 41 11.93 13.19 2.73
C VAL A 41 12.56 13.10 1.33
N THR A 42 13.67 13.80 1.10
CA THR A 42 14.27 13.99 -0.24
C THR A 42 14.40 12.71 -1.08
N GLU A 43 14.69 11.58 -0.45
CA GLU A 43 14.94 10.30 -1.13
C GLU A 43 13.84 9.27 -0.90
N ARG A 44 12.74 9.65 -0.24
CA ARG A 44 11.71 8.70 0.15
C ARG A 44 10.38 9.40 0.37
N PHE A 45 9.40 8.98 -0.41
CA PHE A 45 8.01 9.16 -0.06
C PHE A 45 7.46 7.86 0.51
N GLN A 46 6.75 7.94 1.63
CA GLN A 46 6.05 6.82 2.22
C GLN A 46 4.68 7.28 2.71
N ARG A 47 3.64 6.54 2.37
CA ARG A 47 2.27 6.73 2.84
C ARG A 47 1.75 5.44 3.44
N ILE A 48 1.31 5.48 4.69
CA ILE A 48 0.70 4.35 5.37
C ILE A 48 -0.77 4.68 5.64
N SER A 49 -1.67 3.95 4.98
CA SER A 49 -3.12 4.03 5.18
C SER A 49 -3.59 2.87 6.05
N ILE A 50 -4.31 3.20 7.13
CA ILE A 50 -4.93 2.22 8.03
C ILE A 50 -6.43 2.34 7.89
N TYR A 51 -7.10 1.21 7.63
CA TYR A 51 -8.54 1.14 7.43
C TYR A 51 -9.24 0.54 8.66
N GLU A 52 -10.52 0.88 8.85
CA GLU A 52 -11.35 0.37 9.95
C GLU A 52 -11.45 -1.17 9.97
N ASN A 53 -11.37 -1.82 8.81
CA ASN A 53 -11.36 -3.28 8.68
C ASN A 53 -10.00 -3.93 9.02
N GLY A 54 -9.06 -3.15 9.55
CA GLY A 54 -7.72 -3.59 9.95
C GLY A 54 -6.76 -3.83 8.79
N LEU A 55 -7.13 -3.48 7.55
CA LEU A 55 -6.18 -3.43 6.44
C LEU A 55 -5.20 -2.28 6.65
N ILE A 56 -3.93 -2.55 6.42
CA ILE A 56 -2.86 -1.56 6.39
C ILE A 56 -2.19 -1.65 5.03
N VAL A 57 -2.13 -0.52 4.34
CA VAL A 57 -1.47 -0.36 3.05
C VAL A 57 -0.34 0.64 3.21
N CYS A 58 0.88 0.25 2.84
CA CYS A 58 2.03 1.13 2.77
C CYS A 58 2.46 1.30 1.33
N GLU A 59 2.37 2.51 0.81
CA GLU A 59 2.98 2.94 -0.44
C GLU A 59 4.34 3.55 -0.13
N GLU A 60 5.39 3.15 -0.84
CA GLU A 60 6.73 3.69 -0.67
C GLU A 60 7.37 3.92 -2.04
N MET A 61 7.78 5.16 -2.31
CA MET A 61 8.52 5.53 -3.50
C MET A 61 9.96 5.90 -3.09
N LEU A 62 10.91 5.23 -3.72
CA LEU A 62 12.35 5.45 -3.63
C LEU A 62 12.85 5.77 -5.06
N PRO A 63 14.04 6.36 -5.24
CA PRO A 63 14.60 6.57 -6.57
C PRO A 63 14.66 5.26 -7.37
N GLY A 64 13.93 5.20 -8.49
CA GLY A 64 13.90 4.03 -9.37
C GLY A 64 13.09 2.84 -8.84
N LYS A 65 12.30 3.01 -7.76
CA LYS A 65 11.53 1.92 -7.16
C LYS A 65 10.25 2.40 -6.51
N HIS A 66 9.14 1.78 -6.88
CA HIS A 66 7.86 1.91 -6.20
C HIS A 66 7.49 0.58 -5.53
N VAL A 67 7.22 0.61 -4.23
CA VAL A 67 6.87 -0.56 -3.41
C VAL A 67 5.53 -0.35 -2.74
N PHE A 68 4.66 -1.36 -2.82
CA PHE A 68 3.48 -1.47 -1.98
C PHE A 68 3.69 -2.59 -0.96
N ARG A 69 3.29 -2.36 0.28
CA ARG A 69 3.29 -3.39 1.33
C ARG A 69 1.94 -3.48 2.00
N PHE A 70 1.55 -4.67 2.40
CA PHE A 70 0.25 -4.96 2.99
C PHE A 70 0.40 -5.87 4.21
N ASN A 71 -0.54 -5.74 5.16
CA ASN A 71 -0.64 -6.66 6.29
C ASN A 71 -1.53 -7.89 6.05
N LYS A 72 -2.06 -8.04 4.83
CA LYS A 72 -2.89 -9.16 4.40
C LYS A 72 -2.49 -9.60 2.97
N PRO A 73 -2.75 -10.86 2.59
CA PRO A 73 -2.53 -11.31 1.22
C PRO A 73 -3.29 -10.46 0.20
N TYR A 74 -2.70 -10.32 -0.98
CA TYR A 74 -3.33 -9.70 -2.15
C TYR A 74 -3.34 -10.71 -3.30
N VAL A 75 -4.25 -10.50 -4.25
CA VAL A 75 -4.29 -11.26 -5.50
C VAL A 75 -4.11 -10.27 -6.64
N GLU A 76 -3.14 -10.55 -7.50
CA GLU A 76 -2.99 -9.83 -8.76
C GLU A 76 -4.07 -10.35 -9.73
N THR A 77 -5.18 -9.62 -9.83
CA THR A 77 -6.27 -9.89 -10.77
C THR A 77 -6.62 -8.59 -11.48
N GLU A 78 -6.63 -8.57 -12.81
CA GLU A 78 -7.34 -7.54 -13.57
C GLU A 78 -8.86 -7.70 -13.32
N PRO A 79 -9.71 -6.67 -13.14
CA PRO A 79 -9.52 -5.25 -12.83
C PRO A 79 -10.15 -4.80 -11.47
N GLY A 80 -9.72 -3.66 -10.93
CA GLY A 80 -10.35 -2.99 -9.79
C GLY A 80 -9.59 -1.75 -9.31
N THR A 81 -9.99 -0.55 -9.73
CA THR A 81 -9.28 0.70 -9.44
C THR A 81 -9.25 1.04 -7.94
N LEU A 82 -8.06 1.05 -7.34
CA LEU A 82 -7.81 1.73 -6.06
C LEU A 82 -7.68 3.23 -6.34
N TYR A 83 -8.73 3.98 -6.05
CA TYR A 83 -8.70 5.45 -6.06
C TYR A 83 -8.14 5.95 -4.73
N PHE A 84 -7.12 6.80 -4.79
CA PHE A 84 -6.73 7.63 -3.66
C PHE A 84 -7.35 9.01 -3.89
N GLU A 85 -8.35 9.38 -3.08
CA GLU A 85 -8.71 10.79 -2.88
C GLU A 85 -7.58 11.54 -2.16
#